data_AF-A0A162BR76-F1
#
_entry.id   AF-A0A162BR76-F1
#
_cell.length_a   1.000
_cell.length_b   1.000
_cell.length_c   1.000
_cell.angle_alpha   90.00
_cell.angle_beta   90.00
_cell.angle_gamma   90.00
#
_symmetry.space_group_name_H-M   'P 1'
#
loop_
_entity.id
_entity.type
_entity.pdbx_description
1 polymer ?
#
loop_
_entity_poly.entity_id
_entity_poly.type
_entity_poly.pdbx_seq_one_letter_code
_entity_poly.pdbx_strand_id
1 'polypeptide(L)'
;LRWSICLVYLDDIIIYAADAEEHLVRVRQVLTALRKAGLKIKLMKCQFGVSEPSEQLKCVRSFVGLCSYYRRFIPQFAHTAKPLTDMLKKGGCFV
;
A
#
# COMPACT_ATOMS: atom_id res chain seq x y z
N LEU A 1 11.36 -6.61 1.42
CA LEU A 1 10.39 -5.60 1.90
C LEU A 1 9.81 -4.78 0.75
N ARG A 2 10.63 -4.25 -0.18
CA ARG A 2 10.14 -3.40 -1.27
C ARG A 2 9.28 -4.20 -2.27
N TRP A 3 8.01 -3.80 -2.44
CA TRP A 3 7.08 -4.27 -3.49
C TRP A 3 6.64 -5.74 -3.47
N SER A 4 7.04 -6.52 -2.46
CA SER A 4 6.60 -7.92 -2.30
C SER A 4 5.55 -8.10 -1.20
N ILE A 5 5.55 -7.23 -0.17
CA ILE A 5 4.66 -7.34 1.00
C ILE A 5 3.88 -6.06 1.31
N CYS A 6 4.44 -4.90 0.94
CA CYS A 6 3.83 -3.60 1.18
C CYS A 6 4.35 -2.57 0.17
N LEU A 7 3.50 -1.58 -0.09
CA LEU A 7 3.80 -0.39 -0.85
C LEU A 7 4.05 0.73 0.14
N VAL A 8 5.17 1.42 -0.01
CA VAL A 8 5.55 2.53 0.87
C VAL A 8 5.70 3.76 0.00
N TYR A 9 5.01 4.83 0.37
CA TYR A 9 5.12 6.12 -0.30
C TYR A 9 5.03 7.26 0.71
N LEU A 10 6.17 7.92 0.93
CA LEU A 10 6.32 8.96 1.97
C LEU A 10 5.78 8.44 3.32
N ASP A 11 4.68 9.02 3.80
CA ASP A 11 4.06 8.71 5.08
C ASP A 11 3.00 7.60 5.01
N ASP A 12 2.62 7.18 3.79
CA ASP A 12 1.56 6.22 3.56
C ASP A 12 2.12 4.83 3.22
N ILE A 13 1.56 3.80 3.87
CA ILE A 13 1.94 2.41 3.66
C ILE A 13 0.70 1.59 3.37
N ILE A 14 0.66 0.92 2.22
CA ILE A 14 -0.35 -0.08 1.88
C ILE A 14 0.23 -1.47 2.06
N ILE A 15 -0.47 -2.31 2.79
CA ILE A 15 -0.13 -3.73 2.97
C ILE A 15 -1.22 -4.52 2.26
N TYR A 16 -0.83 -5.43 1.38
CA TYR A 16 -1.73 -6.31 0.63
C TYR A 16 -1.34 -7.76 0.87
N ALA A 17 -2.27 -8.70 0.68
CA ALA A 17 -2.07 -10.14 0.82
C ALA A 17 -3.20 -10.89 0.10
N ALA A 18 -2.99 -12.15 -0.25
CA ALA A 18 -4.03 -12.99 -0.87
C ALA A 18 -5.06 -13.48 0.16
N ASP A 19 -4.62 -13.70 1.40
CA ASP A 19 -5.45 -14.18 2.50
C ASP A 19 -5.20 -13.41 3.81
N ALA A 20 -6.07 -13.62 4.79
CA ALA A 20 -6.02 -12.92 6.07
C ALA A 20 -4.83 -13.34 6.94
N GLU A 21 -4.39 -14.60 6.86
CA GLU A 21 -3.28 -15.11 7.66
C GLU A 21 -1.95 -14.52 7.17
N GLU A 22 -1.75 -14.53 5.85
CA GLU A 22 -0.65 -13.85 5.19
C GLU A 22 -0.65 -12.34 5.50
N HIS A 23 -1.83 -11.70 5.47
CA HIS A 23 -1.96 -10.29 5.81
C HIS A 23 -1.44 -10.00 7.23
N LEU A 24 -1.82 -10.81 8.22
CA LEU A 24 -1.37 -10.65 9.60
C LEU A 24 0.15 -10.79 9.73
N VAL A 25 0.74 -11.75 9.02
CA VAL A 25 2.20 -11.93 8.98
C VAL A 25 2.88 -10.69 8.38
N ARG A 26 2.39 -10.19 7.25
CA ARG A 26 2.93 -8.98 6.58
C ARG A 26 2.78 -7.73 7.45
N VAL A 27 1.62 -7.53 8.09
CA VAL A 27 1.40 -6.43 9.05
C VAL A 27 2.41 -6.50 10.18
N ARG A 28 2.61 -7.66 10.79
CA ARG A 28 3.59 -7.84 11.87
C ARG A 28 5.02 -7.50 11.41
N GLN A 29 5.41 -7.92 10.21
CA GLN A 29 6.72 -7.58 9.63
C GLN A 29 6.89 -6.07 9.45
N VAL A 30 5.87 -5.39 8.89
CA VAL A 30 5.91 -3.93 8.66
C VAL A 30 5.96 -3.17 9.99
N LEU A 31 5.12 -3.51 10.97
CA LEU A 31 5.12 -2.88 12.30
C LEU A 31 6.47 -3.08 13.00
N THR A 32 7.08 -4.27 12.87
CA THR A 32 8.42 -4.55 13.41
C THR A 32 9.49 -3.68 12.75
N ALA A 33 9.44 -3.51 11.43
CA ALA A 33 10.38 -2.66 10.70
C ALA A 33 10.24 -1.19 11.09
N LEU A 34 9.01 -0.67 11.19
CA LEU A 34 8.72 0.70 11.62
C LEU A 34 9.24 0.96 13.04
N ARG A 35 9.00 0.01 13.97
CA ARG A 35 9.52 0.10 15.34
C ARG A 35 11.05 0.11 15.38
N LYS A 36 11.72 -0.74 14.59
CA LYS A 36 13.20 -0.78 14.49
C LYS A 36 13.77 0.52 13.91
N ALA A 37 13.06 1.17 12.99
CA ALA A 37 13.44 2.44 12.40
C ALA A 37 13.11 3.66 13.29
N GLY A 38 12.47 3.47 14.44
CA GLY A 38 12.05 4.57 15.32
C GLY A 38 10.84 5.38 14.82
N LEU A 39 10.11 4.85 13.82
CA LEU A 39 8.94 5.52 13.23
C LEU A 39 7.69 5.25 14.08
N LYS A 40 6.94 6.32 14.40
CA LYS A 40 5.66 6.24 15.14
C LYS A 40 4.48 6.23 14.19
N ILE A 41 3.54 5.32 14.43
CA ILE A 41 2.33 5.17 13.62
C ILE A 41 1.17 5.85 14.34
N LYS A 42 0.38 6.64 13.61
CA LYS A 42 -0.85 7.23 14.13
C LYS A 42 -2.03 6.29 13.86
N LEU A 43 -2.42 5.49 14.86
CA LEU A 43 -3.50 4.49 14.74
C LEU A 43 -4.81 5.05 14.18
N MET A 44 -5.16 6.30 14.51
CA MET A 44 -6.38 6.95 14.00
C MET A 44 -6.40 7.16 12.48
N LYS A 45 -5.24 7.10 11.82
CA LYS A 45 -5.12 7.20 10.36
C LYS A 45 -4.98 5.83 9.70
N CYS A 46 -4.85 4.75 10.47
CA CYS A 46 -4.70 3.40 9.92
C CYS A 46 -6.07 2.78 9.67
N GLN A 47 -6.25 2.21 8.48
CA GLN A 47 -7.38 1.33 8.16
C GLN A 47 -6.85 -0.10 8.07
N PHE A 48 -7.44 -1.01 8.85
CA PHE A 48 -7.09 -2.43 8.89
C PHE A 48 -8.30 -3.28 8.51
N GLY A 49 -8.06 -4.47 7.95
CA GLY A 49 -9.12 -5.46 7.71
C GLY A 49 -10.10 -5.10 6.60
N VAL A 50 -9.66 -4.31 5.61
CA VAL A 50 -10.49 -3.96 4.45
C VAL A 50 -10.60 -5.18 3.54
N SER A 51 -11.67 -5.97 3.73
CA SER A 51 -11.97 -7.17 2.93
C SER A 51 -12.89 -6.90 1.74
N GLU A 52 -13.61 -5.78 1.76
CA GLU A 52 -14.53 -5.45 0.67
C GLU A 52 -13.75 -4.92 -0.55
N PRO A 53 -13.91 -5.51 -1.75
CA PRO A 53 -13.16 -5.08 -2.94
C PRO A 53 -13.39 -3.62 -3.32
N SER A 54 -14.59 -3.10 -3.05
CA SER A 54 -14.96 -1.70 -3.30
C SER A 54 -14.11 -0.75 -2.46
N GLU A 55 -13.90 -1.07 -1.18
CA GLU A 55 -13.08 -0.31 -0.24
C GLU A 55 -11.59 -0.45 -0.54
N GLN A 56 -11.13 -1.66 -0.91
CA GLN A 56 -9.73 -1.87 -1.35
C GLN A 56 -9.39 -1.00 -2.56
N LEU A 57 -10.27 -0.96 -3.58
CA LEU A 57 -10.10 -0.10 -4.75
C LEU A 57 -10.11 1.38 -4.37
N LYS A 58 -10.93 1.81 -3.40
CA LYS A 58 -10.92 3.19 -2.90
C LYS A 58 -9.58 3.53 -2.23
N CYS A 59 -9.05 2.66 -1.37
CA CYS A 59 -7.75 2.86 -0.73
C CYS A 59 -6.62 2.98 -1.76
N VAL A 60 -6.55 2.07 -2.74
CA VAL A 60 -5.51 2.10 -3.78
C VAL A 60 -5.65 3.33 -4.68
N ARG A 61 -6.87 3.73 -5.08
CA ARG A 61 -7.10 4.95 -5.85
C ARG A 61 -6.65 6.20 -5.09
N SER A 62 -7.02 6.32 -3.82
CA SER A 62 -6.61 7.44 -2.97
C SER A 62 -5.09 7.52 -2.85
N PHE A 63 -4.43 6.38 -2.65
CA PHE A 63 -2.97 6.32 -2.57
C PHE A 63 -2.28 6.67 -3.88
N VAL A 64 -2.75 6.16 -5.03
CA VAL A 64 -2.21 6.54 -6.34
C VAL A 64 -2.43 8.04 -6.60
N GLY A 65 -3.58 8.58 -6.23
CA GLY A 65 -3.87 10.02 -6.30
C GLY A 65 -2.89 10.84 -5.47
N LEU A 66 -2.62 10.42 -4.23
CA LEU A 66 -1.64 11.04 -3.35
C LEU A 66 -0.21 10.93 -3.92
N CYS A 67 0.16 9.77 -4.47
CA CYS A 67 1.44 9.57 -5.14
C CYS A 67 1.61 10.51 -6.34
N SER A 68 0.54 10.70 -7.12
CA SER A 68 0.55 11.59 -8.28
C SER A 68 0.85 13.05 -7.92
N TYR A 69 0.59 13.49 -6.68
CA TYR A 69 0.93 14.85 -6.24
C TYR A 69 2.44 15.12 -6.35
N TYR A 70 3.29 14.15 -5.99
CA TYR A 70 4.74 14.31 -6.04
C TYR A 70 5.38 13.76 -7.33
N ARG A 71 4.60 13.41 -8.35
CA ARG A 71 5.11 12.82 -9.61
C ARG A 71 6.19 13.65 -10.31
N ARG A 72 6.18 14.97 -10.14
CA ARG A 72 7.17 15.90 -10.72
C ARG A 72 8.57 15.73 -10.12
N PHE A 73 8.65 15.17 -8.91
CA PHE A 73 9.90 14.94 -8.18
C PHE A 73 10.42 13.51 -8.30
N ILE A 74 9.66 12.63 -8.97
CA ILE A 74 9.98 11.20 -9.10
C ILE A 74 10.25 10.90 -10.58
N PRO A 75 11.52 10.74 -10.97
CA PRO A 75 11.88 10.27 -12.30
C PRO A 75 11.15 8.97 -12.63
N GLN A 76 10.63 8.86 -13.85
CA GLN A 76 9.90 7.69 -14.34
C GLN A 76 8.73 7.25 -13.43
N PHE A 77 8.03 8.19 -12.78
CA PHE A 77 6.88 7.91 -11.92
C PHE A 77 5.87 6.92 -12.55
N ALA A 78 5.57 7.07 -13.84
CA ALA A 78 4.65 6.19 -14.56
C ALA A 78 5.09 4.72 -14.55
N HIS A 79 6.39 4.45 -14.61
CA HIS A 79 6.94 3.09 -14.51
C HIS A 79 6.80 2.54 -13.09
N THR A 80 7.12 3.35 -12.08
CA THR A 80 7.01 2.99 -10.66
C THR A 80 5.55 2.77 -10.22
N ALA A 81 4.62 3.58 -10.73
CA ALA A 81 3.20 3.49 -10.42
C ALA A 81 2.45 2.49 -11.33
N LYS A 82 3.07 1.98 -12.39
CA LYS A 82 2.48 1.00 -13.31
C LYS A 82 1.79 -0.17 -12.61
N PRO A 83 2.43 -0.91 -11.67
CA PRO A 83 1.76 -1.99 -10.94
C PRO A 83 0.53 -1.50 -10.18
N LEU A 84 0.57 -0.29 -9.59
CA LEU A 84 -0.57 0.32 -8.90
C LEU A 84 -1.73 0.62 -9.87
N THR A 85 -1.42 1.18 -11.04
CA THR A 85 -2.42 1.48 -12.06
C THR A 85 -2.98 0.22 -12.73
N ASP A 86 -2.19 -0.84 -12.82
CA ASP A 86 -2.63 -2.13 -13.35
C ASP A 86 -3.55 -2.85 -12.34
N MET A 87 -3.27 -2.74 -11.04
CA MET A 87 -4.17 -3.20 -9.97
C MET A 87 -5.55 -2.49 -9.99
N LEU A 88 -5.63 -1.28 -10.54
CA LEU A 88 -6.89 -0.50 -10.63
C LEU A 88 -7.72 -0.81 -11.88
N LYS A 89 -7.19 -1.58 -12.84
CA LYS A 89 -7.94 -1.97 -14.06
C LYS A 89 -8.92 -3.10 -13.71
N LYS A 90 -10.14 -3.03 -14.28
CA LYS A 90 -11.18 -4.06 -14.11
C LYS A 90 -10.59 -5.45 -14.37
N GLY A 91 -10.58 -6.32 -13.35
CA GLY A 91 -10.06 -7.69 -13.43
C GLY A 91 -8.70 -7.92 -12.78
N GLY A 92 -8.08 -6.92 -12.17
CA GLY A 92 -6.90 -7.11 -11.32
C GLY A 92 -7.25 -7.93 -10.08
N CYS A 93 -6.87 -9.19 -10.07
CA CYS A 93 -7.04 -10.07 -8.93
C CYS A 93 -6.00 -9.70 -7.87
N PHE A 94 -6.42 -9.58 -6.61
CA PHE A 94 -5.52 -9.44 -5.46
C PHE A 94 -4.88 -10.81 -5.22
N VAL A 95 -3.80 -11.11 -5.94
CA VAL A 95 -2.98 -12.32 -5.73
C VAL A 95 -1.67 -11.92 -5.08
#